data_AF-A0A1Y5DH13-F1
#
_entry.id   AF-A0A1Y5DH13-F1
#
_cell.length_a   1.000
_cell.length_b   1.000
_cell.length_c   1.000
_cell.angle_alpha   90.00
_cell.angle_beta   90.00
_cell.angle_gamma   90.00
#
_symmetry.space_group_name_H-M   'P 1'
#
loop_
_entity.id
_entity.type
_entity.pdbx_description
1 polymer ?
#
loop_
_entity_poly.entity_id
_entity_poly.type
_entity_poly.pdbx_seq_one_letter_code
_entity_poly.pdbx_strand_id
1 'polypeptide(L)' 'ALDVPVTGQFENGVGLFYADDILHGKTIKVCFKWSVIEGQPRWEQAFSTDKGITWETNWIMDFYPL' A
#
# COMPACT_ATOMS: atom_id res chain seq x y z
N ALA A 1 -4.35 -2.20 20.06
CA ALA A 1 -5.09 -1.16 19.33
C ALA A 1 -5.18 -1.60 17.88
N LEU A 2 -6.18 -1.15 17.12
CA LEU A 2 -6.20 -1.30 15.66
C LEU A 2 -5.37 -0.17 15.05
N ASP A 3 -4.62 -0.47 14.00
CA ASP A 3 -3.82 0.51 13.27
C ASP A 3 -4.71 1.50 12.51
N VAL A 4 -4.11 2.61 12.06
CA VAL A 4 -4.82 3.64 11.30
C VAL A 4 -5.36 3.04 9.99
N PRO A 5 -6.66 3.18 9.68
CA PRO A 5 -7.20 2.63 8.44
C PRO A 5 -6.62 3.37 7.23
N VAL A 6 -6.28 2.60 6.20
CA VAL A 6 -5.95 3.17 4.89
C VAL A 6 -7.22 3.64 4.18
N THR A 7 -7.12 4.78 3.49
CA THR A 7 -8.24 5.38 2.74
C THR A 7 -7.81 5.73 1.33
N GLY A 8 -8.71 5.58 0.36
CA GLY A 8 -8.39 5.74 -1.04
C GLY A 8 -9.45 5.15 -1.94
N GLN A 9 -9.10 4.94 -3.20
CA GLN A 9 -10.05 4.51 -4.23
C GLN A 9 -9.38 3.69 -5.33
N PHE A 10 -10.22 3.02 -6.11
CA PHE A 10 -9.83 2.44 -7.38
C PHE A 10 -10.00 3.45 -8.51
N GLU A 11 -9.01 3.51 -9.37
CA GLU A 11 -9.04 4.27 -10.62
C GLU A 11 -8.37 3.43 -11.72
N ASN A 12 -9.05 3.24 -12.85
CA ASN A 12 -8.54 2.50 -14.01
C ASN A 12 -7.94 1.11 -13.67
N GLY A 13 -8.58 0.37 -12.76
CA GLY A 13 -8.14 -0.98 -12.37
C GLY A 13 -6.97 -1.01 -11.37
N VAL A 14 -6.51 0.13 -10.88
CA VAL A 14 -5.51 0.23 -9.81
C VAL A 14 -6.14 0.87 -8.58
N GLY A 15 -6.04 0.20 -7.43
CA GLY A 15 -6.45 0.73 -6.14
C GLY A 15 -5.26 1.29 -5.40
N LEU A 16 -5.36 2.54 -4.95
CA LEU A 16 -4.34 3.16 -4.10
C LEU A 16 -5.00 3.66 -2.82
N PHE A 17 -4.48 3.21 -1.68
CA PHE A 17 -4.99 3.53 -0.36
C PHE A 17 -3.85 3.96 0.56
N TYR A 18 -4.06 5.02 1.32
CA TYR A 18 -3.02 5.67 2.12
C TYR A 18 -3.43 5.85 3.58
N ALA A 19 -2.43 5.80 4.46
CA ALA A 19 -2.54 6.21 5.86
C ALA A 19 -1.26 6.93 6.30
N ASP A 20 -1.39 7.79 7.31
CA ASP A 20 -0.25 8.27 8.10
C ASP A 20 -0.11 7.38 9.33
N ASP A 21 1.11 6.91 9.60
CA ASP A 21 1.39 5.98 10.70
C ASP A 21 2.71 6.32 11.41
N ILE A 22 2.99 5.67 12.54
CA ILE A 22 4.22 5.82 13.32
C ILE A 22 4.97 4.49 13.35
N LEU A 23 6.09 4.43 12.63
CA LEU A 23 7.01 3.29 12.66
C LEU A 23 8.25 3.65 13.47
N HIS A 24 8.50 2.91 14.55
CA HIS A 24 9.64 3.12 15.46
C HIS A 24 9.77 4.59 15.94
N GLY A 25 8.64 5.24 16.23
CA GLY A 25 8.60 6.64 16.69
C GLY A 25 8.77 7.69 15.59
N LYS A 26 8.88 7.30 14.31
CA LYS A 26 8.94 8.21 13.17
C LYS A 26 7.63 8.18 12.38
N THR A 27 7.13 9.34 12.02
CA THR A 27 5.98 9.46 11.11
C THR A 27 6.36 8.93 9.73
N ILE A 28 5.54 8.04 9.20
CA ILE A 28 5.65 7.50 7.85
C ILE A 28 4.31 7.65 7.13
N LYS A 29 4.36 7.58 5.80
CA LYS A 29 3.16 7.29 5.00
C LYS A 29 3.17 5.82 4.61
N VAL A 30 2.01 5.19 4.68
CA VAL A 30 1.76 3.83 4.20
C VAL A 30 0.93 3.92 2.92
N CYS A 31 1.26 3.10 1.93
CA CYS A 31 0.51 2.94 0.70
C CYS A 31 0.21 1.46 0.46
N PHE A 32 -1.07 1.12 0.33
CA PHE A 32 -1.52 -0.16 -0.19
C PHE A 32 -1.92 0.02 -1.65
N LYS A 33 -1.28 -0.76 -2.52
CA LYS A 33 -1.58 -0.78 -3.94
C LYS A 33 -2.19 -2.12 -4.31
N TRP A 34 -3.38 -2.06 -4.89
CA TRP A 34 -4.04 -3.18 -5.55
C TRP A 34 -3.92 -3.00 -7.06
N SER A 35 -3.52 -4.04 -7.77
CA SER A 35 -3.43 -4.04 -9.23
C SER A 35 -3.69 -5.42 -9.80
N VAL A 36 -3.77 -5.51 -11.13
CA VAL A 36 -3.86 -6.78 -11.86
C VAL A 36 -2.59 -6.96 -12.68
N ILE A 37 -1.87 -8.06 -12.44
CA ILE A 37 -0.69 -8.46 -13.19
C ILE A 37 -1.00 -9.79 -13.87
N GLU A 38 -0.94 -9.81 -15.21
CA GLU A 38 -1.21 -11.04 -16.01
C GLU A 38 -2.57 -11.69 -15.70
N GLY A 39 -3.58 -10.86 -15.40
CA GLY A 39 -4.92 -11.34 -15.04
C GLY A 39 -5.09 -11.80 -13.59
N GLN A 40 -4.03 -11.75 -12.78
CA GLN A 40 -4.05 -12.10 -11.37
C GLN A 40 -3.99 -10.85 -10.47
N PRO A 41 -4.73 -10.81 -9.36
CA PRO A 41 -4.61 -9.72 -8.40
C PRO A 41 -3.23 -9.71 -7.74
N ARG A 42 -2.65 -8.52 -7.61
CA ARG A 42 -1.44 -8.25 -6.83
C ARG A 42 -1.75 -7.17 -5.80
N TRP A 43 -1.31 -7.41 -4.58
CA TRP A 43 -1.27 -6.42 -3.51
C TRP A 43 0.17 -6.07 -3.16
N GLU A 44 0.44 -4.79 -2.96
CA GLU A 44 1.74 -4.27 -2.56
C GLU A 44 1.58 -3.31 -1.38
N GLN A 45 2.51 -3.36 -0.44
CA GLN A 45 2.67 -2.37 0.63
C GLN A 45 3.97 -1.60 0.42
N ALA A 46 3.88 -0.28 0.50
CA ALA A 46 5.03 0.60 0.48
C ALA A 46 5.01 1.62 1.61
N PHE A 47 6.19 2.01 2.08
CA PHE A 47 6.38 3.07 3.07
C PHE A 47 7.12 4.25 2.46
N SER A 48 6.80 5.44 2.96
CA SER A 48 7.55 6.66 2.68
C SER A 48 7.92 7.35 3.98
N THR A 49 9.18 7.77 4.08
CA THR A 49 9.73 8.52 5.21
C THR A 49 9.92 10.00 4.92
N ASP A 50 9.63 10.44 3.68
CA ASP A 50 9.85 11.81 3.19
C ASP A 50 8.54 12.47 2.72
N LYS A 51 7.42 12.10 3.35
CA LYS A 51 6.07 12.63 3.09
C LYS A 51 5.52 12.27 1.71
N GLY A 52 5.94 11.14 1.15
CA GLY A 52 5.41 10.57 -0.08
C GLY A 52 6.16 10.99 -1.34
N ILE A 53 7.36 11.56 -1.21
CA ILE A 53 8.21 11.92 -2.35
C ILE A 53 8.84 10.64 -2.92
N THR A 54 9.36 9.78 -2.04
CA THR A 54 9.90 8.46 -2.38
C THR A 54 9.19 7.36 -1.59
N TRP A 55 9.12 6.17 -2.19
CA TRP A 55 8.41 5.01 -1.65
C TRP A 55 9.26 3.75 -1.76
N GLU A 56 9.30 2.98 -0.69
CA GLU A 56 9.94 1.67 -0.63
C GLU A 56 8.87 0.59 -0.47
N THR A 57 8.70 -0.25 -1.50
CA THR A 57 7.85 -1.45 -1.42
C THR A 57 8.50 -2.47 -0.51
N ASN A 58 7.84 -2.76 0.62
CA ASN A 58 8.32 -3.69 1.62
C ASN A 58 7.53 -5.00 1.67
N TRP A 59 6.39 -5.09 0.97
CA TRP A 59 5.65 -6.33 0.81
C TRP A 59 5.03 -6.41 -0.58
N ILE A 60 5.14 -7.56 -1.23
CA ILE A 60 4.36 -7.94 -2.42
C ILE A 60 3.64 -9.28 -2.16
N MET A 61 2.35 -9.35 -2.49
CA MET A 61 1.53 -10.55 -2.40
C MET A 61 0.80 -10.77 -3.72
N ASP A 62 1.02 -11.95 -4.32
CA ASP A 62 0.32 -12.41 -5.52
C ASP A 62 -0.79 -13.39 -5.11
N PHE A 63 -1.99 -13.17 -5.67
CA PHE A 63 -3.14 -14.02 -5.42
C PHE A 63 -3.39 -14.90 -6.64
N TYR A 64 -3.34 -16.21 -6.43
CA TYR A 64 -3.66 -17.20 -7.45
C TYR A 64 -4.97 -17.92 -7.08
N PRO A 65 -5.82 -18.24 -8.07
CA PRO A 65 -6.94 -19.14 -7.85
C PRO A 65 -6.42 -20.50 -7.36
N LEU A 66 -7.19 -21.13 -6.46
CA LEU A 66 -6.96 -22.52 -6.03
C LEU A 66 -7.19 -23.51 -7.17
#